data_AF-A0A151HI22-F1
#
_entry.id   AF-A0A151HI22-F1
#
_cell.length_a   1.000
_cell.length_b   1.000
_cell.length_c   1.000
_cell.angle_alpha   90.00
_cell.angle_beta   90.00
_cell.angle_gamma   90.00
#
_symmetry.space_group_name_H-M   'P 1'
#
loop_
_entity.id
_entity.type
_entity.pdbx_description
1 polymer ?
#
loop_
_entity_poly.entity_id
_entity_poly.type
_entity_poly.pdbx_seq_one_letter_code
_entity_poly.pdbx_strand_id
1 'polypeptide(L)'
;HFSHNHIMEGDKAILPREVLPLLLERQWDAPWHFLLEKVFDLCDSEALATTPPRFAAGRLPQALPGGDKAANAECEGEKKARQRTSPRRVSVSVLDFSAPRNFIFLPLWVMKALDLRPFSIVACKWERLPLAGHVTLQPTSSAFVRAVQATGRDIQKVLEEEIRHYSSLTANSVIPVKIQGQTFRLHVRQIQA
;
A
#
# COMPACT_ATOMS: atom_id res chain seq x y z
N HIS A 1 0.51 -25.26 -8.63
CA HIS A 1 -0.18 -24.96 -7.36
C HIS A 1 0.01 -23.48 -6.99
N PHE A 2 -0.23 -22.56 -7.92
CA PHE A 2 0.01 -21.13 -7.72
C PHE A 2 -1.17 -20.57 -6.90
N SER A 3 -0.88 -19.93 -5.76
CA SER A 3 -1.82 -19.17 -4.90
C SER A 3 -3.11 -19.87 -4.41
N HIS A 4 -3.17 -21.20 -4.35
CA HIS A 4 -4.32 -21.88 -3.72
C HIS A 4 -4.35 -21.52 -2.22
N ASN A 5 -5.47 -20.98 -1.73
CA ASN A 5 -5.69 -20.51 -0.35
C ASN A 5 -4.86 -19.29 0.12
N HIS A 6 -4.14 -18.61 -0.78
CA HIS A 6 -3.31 -17.43 -0.48
C HIS A 6 -3.61 -16.22 -1.38
N ILE A 7 -4.80 -16.16 -2.00
CA ILE A 7 -5.18 -15.05 -2.89
C ILE A 7 -5.19 -13.71 -2.13
N MET A 8 -5.63 -13.72 -0.87
CA MET A 8 -5.69 -12.51 -0.04
C MET A 8 -4.33 -12.15 0.57
N GLU A 9 -3.39 -13.11 0.59
CA GLU A 9 -2.05 -13.00 1.14
C GLU A 9 -0.94 -12.94 0.06
N GLY A 10 -1.28 -12.51 -1.15
CA GLY A 10 -0.34 -12.23 -2.23
C GLY A 10 -0.60 -10.88 -2.89
N ASP A 11 0.19 -10.54 -3.91
CA ASP A 11 0.08 -9.30 -4.70
C ASP A 11 -0.64 -9.52 -6.05
N LYS A 12 -1.55 -10.49 -6.08
CA LYS A 12 -2.20 -10.98 -7.30
C LYS A 12 -3.51 -10.25 -7.51
N ALA A 13 -3.63 -9.54 -8.63
CA ALA A 13 -4.80 -8.76 -9.01
C ALA A 13 -5.48 -9.38 -10.24
N ILE A 14 -6.81 -9.24 -10.30
CA ILE A 14 -7.61 -9.64 -11.45
C ILE A 14 -7.92 -8.39 -12.26
N LEU A 15 -7.51 -8.36 -13.52
CA LEU A 15 -7.67 -7.19 -14.40
C LEU A 15 -8.81 -7.41 -15.43
N PRO A 16 -9.32 -6.34 -16.06
CA PRO A 16 -10.30 -6.46 -17.13
C PRO A 16 -9.76 -7.25 -18.33
N ARG A 17 -10.65 -7.98 -19.01
CA ARG A 17 -10.31 -8.74 -20.22
C ARG A 17 -9.67 -7.91 -21.32
N GLU A 18 -10.02 -6.62 -21.39
CA GLU A 18 -9.52 -5.67 -22.37
C GLU A 18 -8.03 -5.35 -22.20
N VAL A 19 -7.45 -5.60 -21.02
CA VAL A 19 -6.03 -5.33 -20.76
C VAL A 19 -5.14 -6.31 -21.52
N LEU A 20 -5.56 -7.57 -21.67
CA LEU A 20 -4.74 -8.61 -22.30
C LEU A 20 -4.40 -8.30 -23.77
N PRO A 21 -5.36 -7.95 -24.66
CA PRO A 21 -5.05 -7.53 -26.03
C PRO A 21 -4.06 -6.36 -26.07
N LEU A 22 -4.21 -5.36 -25.20
CA LEU A 22 -3.31 -4.20 -25.13
C LEU A 22 -1.88 -4.60 -24.78
N LEU A 23 -1.71 -5.56 -23.86
CA LEU A 23 -0.39 -6.09 -23.50
C LEU A 23 0.28 -6.80 -24.67
N LEU A 24 -0.48 -7.60 -25.41
CA LEU A 24 0.01 -8.38 -26.56
C LEU A 24 0.35 -7.48 -27.75
N GLU A 25 -0.48 -6.48 -28.04
CA GLU A 25 -0.23 -5.48 -29.09
C GLU A 25 1.05 -4.67 -28.84
N ARG A 26 1.32 -4.35 -27.57
CA ARG A 26 2.53 -3.63 -27.15
C ARG A 26 3.77 -4.52 -27.04
N GLN A 27 3.63 -5.83 -27.23
CA GLN A 27 4.69 -6.83 -27.09
C GLN A 27 5.40 -6.73 -25.72
N TRP A 28 4.65 -6.50 -24.65
CA TRP A 28 5.22 -6.52 -23.30
C TRP A 28 5.35 -7.95 -22.80
N ASP A 29 6.58 -8.40 -22.62
CA ASP A 29 6.88 -9.72 -22.10
C ASP A 29 6.48 -9.85 -20.62
N ALA A 30 6.10 -11.08 -20.24
CA ALA A 30 5.91 -11.43 -18.85
C ALA A 30 7.25 -11.36 -18.08
N PRO A 31 7.24 -11.08 -16.76
CA PRO A 31 6.08 -10.91 -15.89
C PRO A 31 5.42 -9.53 -15.96
N TRP A 32 4.08 -9.49 -16.00
CA TRP A 32 3.31 -8.26 -16.04
C TRP A 32 3.04 -7.71 -14.64
N HIS A 33 3.74 -6.61 -14.32
CA HIS A 33 3.53 -5.85 -13.10
C HIS A 33 2.87 -4.51 -13.40
N PHE A 34 1.99 -4.10 -12.51
CA PHE A 34 1.26 -2.84 -12.58
C PHE A 34 1.44 -2.07 -11.29
N LEU A 35 1.82 -0.80 -11.44
CA LEU A 35 1.86 0.17 -10.37
C LEU A 35 0.48 0.81 -10.22
N LEU A 36 -0.09 0.69 -9.03
CA LEU A 36 -1.38 1.25 -8.67
C LEU A 36 -1.21 2.52 -7.85
N GLU A 37 -2.00 3.54 -8.15
CA GLU A 37 -2.05 4.80 -7.41
C GLU A 37 -3.52 5.21 -7.21
N LYS A 38 -3.91 5.62 -5.99
CA LYS A 38 -5.24 6.17 -5.73
C LYS A 38 -5.37 7.51 -6.45
N VAL A 39 -6.38 7.66 -7.30
CA VAL A 39 -6.66 8.92 -8.01
C VAL A 39 -7.80 9.67 -7.33
N PHE A 40 -8.91 8.97 -7.09
CA PHE A 40 -10.14 9.59 -6.62
C PHE A 40 -10.98 8.61 -5.80
N ASP A 41 -11.73 9.12 -4.84
CA ASP A 41 -12.71 8.37 -4.09
C ASP A 41 -14.09 9.02 -4.19
N LEU A 42 -15.13 8.24 -4.47
CA LEU A 42 -16.48 8.76 -4.71
C LEU A 42 -17.10 9.47 -3.50
N CYS A 43 -16.64 9.23 -2.27
CA CYS A 43 -17.09 10.03 -1.12
C CYS A 43 -16.15 11.20 -0.80
N ASP A 44 -15.01 11.36 -1.51
CA ASP A 44 -14.21 12.59 -1.37
C ASP A 44 -15.00 13.78 -1.94
N SER A 45 -15.85 13.56 -2.96
CA SER A 45 -16.78 14.59 -3.45
C SER A 45 -17.82 15.01 -2.42
N GLU A 46 -18.30 14.08 -1.57
CA GLU A 46 -19.22 14.46 -0.48
C GLU A 46 -18.49 15.32 0.56
N ALA A 47 -17.27 14.96 0.97
CA ALA A 47 -16.47 15.77 1.89
C ALA A 47 -16.12 17.17 1.34
N LEU A 48 -15.86 17.27 0.03
CA LEU A 48 -15.66 18.54 -0.68
C LEU A 48 -16.95 19.36 -0.81
N ALA A 49 -18.12 18.72 -0.89
CA ALA A 49 -19.42 19.39 -0.97
C ALA A 49 -19.94 19.92 0.39
N THR A 50 -19.60 19.28 1.50
CA THR A 50 -20.05 19.69 2.85
C THR A 50 -19.18 20.78 3.49
N THR A 51 -18.08 21.19 2.84
CA THR A 51 -17.21 22.26 3.33
C THR A 51 -17.63 23.58 2.69
N PRO A 52 -18.16 24.58 3.44
CA PRO A 52 -18.46 25.87 2.86
C PRO A 52 -17.15 26.50 2.36
N PRO A 53 -17.15 27.20 1.21
CA PRO A 53 -15.95 27.81 0.66
C PRO A 53 -15.41 28.84 1.67
N ARG A 54 -14.27 28.53 2.28
CA ARG A 54 -13.57 29.40 3.23
C ARG A 54 -12.92 30.65 2.60
N PHE A 55 -13.20 30.91 1.32
CA PHE A 55 -12.62 32.03 0.59
C PHE A 55 -13.71 32.93 0.02
N ALA A 56 -14.41 33.64 0.91
CA ALA A 56 -15.16 34.84 0.56
C ALA A 56 -15.26 35.77 1.77
N ALA A 57 -14.14 36.39 2.14
CA ALA A 57 -14.12 37.67 2.84
C ALA A 57 -12.73 38.30 2.68
N GLY A 58 -12.59 39.16 1.67
CA GLY A 58 -11.44 40.06 1.59
C GLY A 58 -11.41 40.96 2.83
N ARG A 59 -10.29 40.94 3.56
CA ARG A 59 -9.86 42.08 4.36
C ARG A 59 -8.41 42.36 4.02
N LEU A 60 -8.17 43.57 3.51
CA LEU A 60 -6.83 44.13 3.32
C LEU A 60 -6.12 44.25 4.69
N PRO A 61 -4.79 44.10 4.73
CA PRO A 61 -4.01 44.32 5.94
C PRO A 61 -3.82 45.82 6.19
N GLN A 62 -4.22 46.30 7.37
CA GLN A 62 -3.72 47.57 7.93
C GLN A 62 -2.67 47.25 9.00
N ALA A 63 -1.50 47.88 8.86
CA ALA A 63 -0.38 47.80 9.78
C ALA A 63 -0.48 48.90 10.86
N LEU A 64 0.14 48.63 12.04
CA LEU A 64 1.05 49.49 12.86
C LEU A 64 0.91 49.26 14.39
N PRO A 65 1.94 49.62 15.21
CA PRO A 65 2.66 48.67 16.06
C PRO A 65 2.62 48.96 17.58
N GLY A 66 3.23 48.06 18.38
CA GLY A 66 3.92 48.41 19.64
C GLY A 66 3.54 47.59 20.88
N GLY A 67 4.55 47.08 21.61
CA GLY A 67 4.52 46.96 23.07
C GLY A 67 4.55 45.56 23.70
N ASP A 68 5.76 45.03 23.90
CA ASP A 68 6.30 44.19 24.99
C ASP A 68 5.37 43.45 25.98
N LYS A 69 5.55 42.12 26.14
CA LYS A 69 6.26 41.48 27.27
C LYS A 69 6.14 39.95 27.25
N ALA A 70 7.19 39.34 27.81
CA ALA A 70 7.53 37.93 27.85
C ALA A 70 6.54 37.01 28.60
N ALA A 71 6.47 35.75 28.16
CA ALA A 71 6.53 34.59 29.05
C ALA A 71 6.91 33.34 28.25
N ASN A 72 8.10 32.82 28.53
CA ASN A 72 8.56 31.51 28.10
C ASN A 72 7.71 30.43 28.76
N ALA A 73 7.26 29.45 27.98
CA ALA A 73 6.89 28.13 28.48
C ALA A 73 7.25 27.11 27.40
N GLU A 74 8.44 26.55 27.57
CA GLU A 74 8.89 25.34 26.90
C GLU A 74 7.87 24.22 27.15
N CYS A 75 7.38 23.64 26.07
CA CYS A 75 6.80 22.30 26.08
C CYS A 75 7.54 21.51 25.00
N GLU A 76 8.79 21.16 25.30
CA GLU A 76 9.48 20.04 24.68
C GLU A 76 8.72 18.75 25.02
N GLY A 77 7.72 18.45 24.20
CA GLY A 77 7.09 17.13 24.14
C GLY A 77 7.52 16.48 22.84
N GLU A 78 8.46 15.54 22.93
CA GLU A 78 8.96 14.72 21.83
C GLU A 78 7.82 14.07 21.04
N LYS A 79 7.38 14.71 19.95
CA LYS A 79 6.51 14.09 18.95
C LYS A 79 7.35 13.25 17.99
N LYS A 80 7.96 12.16 18.48
CA LYS A 80 8.35 11.03 17.61
C LYS A 80 7.14 10.12 17.37
N ALA A 81 6.06 10.69 16.86
CA ALA A 81 5.11 9.88 16.10
C ALA A 81 5.84 9.47 14.82
N ARG A 82 6.48 8.28 14.83
CA ARG A 82 7.01 7.64 13.62
C ARG A 82 5.88 7.64 12.59
N GLN A 83 5.94 8.59 11.67
CA GLN A 83 4.93 8.77 10.64
C GLN A 83 4.91 7.48 9.83
N ARG A 84 3.90 6.63 10.05
CA ARG A 84 3.62 5.47 9.19
C ARG A 84 3.06 6.05 7.91
N THR A 85 3.93 6.58 7.06
CA THR A 85 3.56 7.01 5.71
C THR A 85 3.15 5.75 4.96
N SER A 86 1.85 5.62 4.70
CA SER A 86 1.32 4.65 3.76
C SER A 86 2.00 4.86 2.39
N PRO A 87 2.24 3.77 1.64
CA PRO A 87 2.83 3.92 0.31
C PRO A 87 1.83 4.64 -0.59
N ARG A 88 2.30 5.64 -1.34
CA ARG A 88 1.46 6.32 -2.36
C ARG A 88 1.10 5.40 -3.52
N ARG A 89 1.97 4.43 -3.79
CA ARG A 89 1.83 3.49 -4.90
C ARG A 89 2.18 2.09 -4.46
N VAL A 90 1.48 1.10 -4.99
CA VAL A 90 1.72 -0.31 -4.71
C VAL A 90 1.84 -1.06 -6.04
N SER A 91 2.87 -1.89 -6.15
CA SER A 91 2.99 -2.80 -7.28
C SER A 91 2.16 -4.07 -7.04
N VAL A 92 1.47 -4.50 -8.09
CA VAL A 92 0.75 -5.77 -8.15
C VAL A 92 1.07 -6.52 -9.43
N SER A 93 0.81 -7.82 -9.44
CA SER A 93 0.91 -8.67 -10.62
C SER A 93 -0.45 -9.14 -11.08
N VAL A 94 -0.53 -9.54 -12.35
CA VAL A 94 -1.75 -10.12 -12.90
C VAL A 94 -1.88 -11.59 -12.51
N LEU A 95 -3.04 -11.97 -11.97
CA LEU A 95 -3.45 -13.36 -11.81
C LEU A 95 -4.12 -13.88 -13.08
N ASP A 96 -5.17 -13.19 -13.50
CA ASP A 96 -6.00 -13.50 -14.65
C ASP A 96 -6.77 -12.24 -15.10
N PHE A 97 -7.48 -12.35 -16.22
CA PHE A 97 -8.21 -11.26 -16.86
C PHE A 97 -9.73 -11.44 -16.83
N SER A 98 -10.24 -12.04 -15.74
CA SER A 98 -11.66 -12.36 -15.60
C SER A 98 -12.51 -11.21 -15.04
N ALA A 99 -11.89 -10.07 -14.71
CA ALA A 99 -12.65 -8.94 -14.16
C ALA A 99 -13.56 -8.29 -15.22
N PRO A 100 -14.72 -7.76 -14.81
CA PRO A 100 -15.57 -6.97 -15.69
C PRO A 100 -14.88 -5.69 -16.19
N ARG A 101 -15.42 -5.12 -17.27
CA ARG A 101 -14.95 -3.86 -17.85
C ARG A 101 -14.83 -2.77 -16.81
N ASN A 102 -13.68 -2.10 -16.79
CA ASN A 102 -13.36 -0.99 -15.88
C ASN A 102 -13.34 -1.35 -14.38
N PHE A 103 -13.31 -2.64 -14.02
CA PHE A 103 -13.15 -3.09 -12.64
C PHE A 103 -11.86 -3.89 -12.47
N ILE A 104 -11.19 -3.70 -11.35
CA ILE A 104 -10.03 -4.47 -10.93
C ILE A 104 -10.32 -5.05 -9.56
N PHE A 105 -10.05 -6.33 -9.36
CA PHE A 105 -10.13 -6.93 -8.04
C PHE A 105 -8.73 -6.98 -7.41
N LEU A 106 -8.64 -6.41 -6.21
CA LEU A 106 -7.39 -6.26 -5.47
C LEU A 106 -7.44 -7.05 -4.16
N PRO A 107 -6.30 -7.60 -3.70
CA PRO A 107 -6.19 -8.13 -2.36
C PRO A 107 -6.51 -7.05 -1.30
N LEU A 108 -7.13 -7.47 -0.20
CA LEU A 108 -7.58 -6.56 0.86
C LEU A 108 -6.43 -5.72 1.44
N TRP A 109 -5.22 -6.27 1.52
CA TRP A 109 -4.08 -5.51 2.03
C TRP A 109 -3.63 -4.40 1.09
N VAL A 110 -3.74 -4.59 -0.24
CA VAL A 110 -3.44 -3.55 -1.24
C VAL A 110 -4.41 -2.40 -1.09
N MET A 111 -5.71 -2.72 -0.96
CA MET A 111 -6.74 -1.72 -0.69
C MET A 111 -6.44 -0.94 0.60
N LYS A 112 -6.06 -1.63 1.68
CA LYS A 112 -5.69 -0.97 2.94
C LYS A 112 -4.40 -0.14 2.84
N ALA A 113 -3.43 -0.58 2.05
CA ALA A 113 -2.17 0.12 1.88
C ALA A 113 -2.34 1.45 1.12
N LEU A 114 -3.24 1.46 0.13
CA LEU A 114 -3.58 2.63 -0.69
C LEU A 114 -4.78 3.43 -0.17
N ASP A 115 -5.35 3.04 0.97
CA ASP A 115 -6.58 3.62 1.53
C ASP A 115 -7.74 3.66 0.53
N LEU A 116 -7.97 2.54 -0.16
CA LEU A 116 -9.02 2.36 -1.15
C LEU A 116 -10.30 1.83 -0.49
N ARG A 117 -11.42 2.36 -0.95
CA ARG A 117 -12.76 1.81 -0.73
C ARG A 117 -13.20 1.01 -1.97
N PRO A 118 -14.22 0.14 -1.84
CA PRO A 118 -14.88 -0.41 -3.01
C PRO A 118 -15.29 0.72 -3.96
N PHE A 119 -15.02 0.54 -5.25
CA PHE A 119 -15.28 1.53 -6.32
C PHE A 119 -14.41 2.79 -6.32
N SER A 120 -13.37 2.88 -5.49
CA SER A 120 -12.35 3.93 -5.65
C SER A 120 -11.67 3.81 -7.02
N ILE A 121 -11.33 4.95 -7.60
CA ILE A 121 -10.66 5.03 -8.91
C ILE A 121 -9.16 4.98 -8.70
N VAL A 122 -8.51 4.02 -9.34
CA VAL A 122 -7.06 3.82 -9.31
C VAL A 122 -6.47 4.02 -10.70
N ALA A 123 -5.33 4.71 -10.77
CA ALA A 123 -4.50 4.73 -11.95
C ALA A 123 -3.67 3.44 -11.97
N CYS A 124 -3.63 2.78 -13.13
CA CYS A 124 -2.85 1.58 -13.35
C CYS A 124 -1.81 1.85 -14.43
N LYS A 125 -0.54 1.67 -14.09
CA LYS A 125 0.58 1.85 -15.02
C LYS A 125 1.39 0.56 -15.09
N TRP A 126 1.65 0.05 -16.29
CA TRP A 126 2.59 -1.06 -16.45
C TRP A 126 4.01 -0.61 -16.08
N GLU A 127 4.74 -1.46 -15.35
CA GLU A 127 6.11 -1.20 -14.94
C GLU A 127 6.95 -2.47 -14.96
N ARG A 128 8.21 -2.34 -15.42
CA ARG A 128 9.20 -3.41 -15.32
C ARG A 128 10.02 -3.21 -14.06
N LEU A 129 9.85 -4.10 -13.08
CA LEU A 129 10.52 -4.02 -11.80
C LEU A 129 11.93 -4.63 -11.86
N PRO A 130 12.91 -4.04 -11.14
CA PRO A 130 14.20 -4.68 -10.92
C PRO A 130 14.05 -5.87 -9.95
N LEU A 131 14.97 -6.84 -10.06
CA LEU A 131 15.05 -7.92 -9.08
C LEU A 131 15.61 -7.36 -7.77
N ALA A 132 14.99 -7.71 -6.64
CA ALA A 132 15.49 -7.32 -5.33
C ALA A 132 16.55 -8.33 -4.85
N GLY A 133 17.75 -7.85 -4.49
CA GLY A 133 18.81 -8.66 -3.89
C GLY A 133 18.64 -8.84 -2.38
N HIS A 134 18.18 -7.81 -1.67
CA HIS A 134 18.00 -7.86 -0.22
C HIS A 134 16.76 -7.09 0.23
N VAL A 135 15.94 -7.70 1.10
CA VAL A 135 14.71 -7.12 1.61
C VAL A 135 14.68 -7.21 3.13
N THR A 136 14.49 -6.08 3.79
CA THR A 136 14.34 -6.01 5.25
C THR A 136 12.85 -5.96 5.61
N LEU A 137 12.38 -7.02 6.28
CA LEU A 137 11.01 -7.15 6.76
C LEU A 137 10.96 -7.05 8.28
N GLN A 138 9.98 -6.31 8.79
CA GLN A 138 9.76 -6.16 10.23
C GLN A 138 8.39 -6.70 10.63
N PRO A 139 8.30 -7.69 11.52
CA PRO A 139 7.02 -8.11 12.10
C PRO A 139 6.35 -6.98 12.87
N THR A 140 5.04 -6.82 12.70
CA THR A 140 4.26 -5.81 13.44
C THR A 140 4.10 -6.20 14.92
N SER A 141 4.14 -7.50 15.24
CA SER A 141 3.94 -8.03 16.58
C SER A 141 4.91 -9.17 16.88
N SER A 142 5.33 -9.29 18.15
CA SER A 142 6.11 -10.42 18.67
C SER A 142 5.36 -11.75 18.64
N ALA A 143 4.03 -11.71 18.43
CA ALA A 143 3.22 -12.92 18.20
C ALA A 143 3.70 -13.73 17.00
N PHE A 144 4.22 -13.07 15.95
CA PHE A 144 4.79 -13.74 14.78
C PHE A 144 5.97 -14.64 15.17
N VAL A 145 6.93 -14.12 15.93
CA VAL A 145 8.13 -14.87 16.34
C VAL A 145 7.74 -16.07 17.19
N ARG A 146 6.79 -15.90 18.11
CA ARG A 146 6.26 -16.99 18.94
C ARG A 146 5.54 -18.06 18.12
N ALA A 147 4.75 -17.66 17.11
CA ALA A 147 4.06 -18.60 16.23
C ALA A 147 5.03 -19.43 15.38
N VAL A 148 6.10 -18.81 14.89
CA VAL A 148 7.14 -19.54 14.16
C VAL A 148 7.89 -20.50 15.07
N GLN A 149 8.28 -20.06 16.26
CA GLN A 149 8.94 -20.92 17.26
C GLN A 149 8.08 -22.13 17.64
N ALA A 150 6.75 -21.96 17.77
CA ALA A 150 5.83 -23.05 18.04
C ALA A 150 5.76 -24.10 16.90
N THR A 151 6.15 -23.73 15.68
CA THR A 151 6.22 -24.66 14.54
C THR A 151 7.50 -25.50 14.56
N GLY A 152 8.50 -25.13 15.36
CA GLY A 152 9.81 -25.80 15.38
C GLY A 152 10.63 -25.64 14.09
N ARG A 153 10.23 -24.71 13.20
CA ARG A 153 10.91 -24.42 11.94
C ARG A 153 11.73 -23.14 12.04
N ASP A 154 12.73 -23.03 11.17
CA ASP A 154 13.51 -21.81 11.02
C ASP A 154 12.67 -20.66 10.45
N ILE A 155 12.85 -19.45 10.99
CA ILE A 155 12.10 -18.25 10.63
C ILE A 155 12.35 -17.88 9.18
N GLN A 156 13.58 -18.03 8.71
CA GLN A 156 13.94 -17.70 7.34
C GLN A 156 13.18 -18.56 6.33
N LYS A 157 13.13 -19.89 6.54
CA LYS A 157 12.44 -20.81 5.63
C LYS A 157 10.94 -20.54 5.55
N VAL A 158 10.29 -20.33 6.70
CA VAL A 158 8.85 -20.00 6.74
C VAL A 158 8.59 -18.70 5.98
N LEU A 159 9.47 -17.72 6.16
CA LEU A 159 9.35 -16.43 5.49
C LEU A 159 9.57 -16.54 3.97
N GLU A 160 10.55 -17.31 3.52
CA GLU A 160 10.81 -17.57 2.09
C GLU A 160 9.63 -18.27 1.41
N GLU A 161 9.00 -19.23 2.08
CA GLU A 161 7.80 -19.91 1.59
C GLU A 161 6.62 -18.95 1.42
N GLU A 162 6.35 -18.11 2.42
CA GLU A 162 5.25 -17.14 2.36
C GLU A 162 5.53 -16.01 1.35
N ILE A 163 6.76 -15.51 1.26
CA ILE A 163 7.15 -14.46 0.30
C ILE A 163 7.03 -14.96 -1.13
N ARG A 164 7.17 -16.27 -1.39
CA ARG A 164 7.02 -16.84 -2.74
C ARG A 164 5.65 -16.58 -3.38
N HIS A 165 4.64 -16.26 -2.58
CA HIS A 165 3.30 -15.87 -3.08
C HIS A 165 3.25 -14.44 -3.61
N TYR A 166 4.25 -13.62 -3.28
CA TYR A 166 4.42 -12.26 -3.78
C TYR A 166 5.36 -12.27 -4.98
N SER A 167 4.94 -11.68 -6.09
CA SER A 167 5.84 -11.42 -7.23
C SER A 167 6.60 -10.11 -7.11
N SER A 168 6.02 -9.14 -6.39
CA SER A 168 6.59 -7.82 -6.19
C SER A 168 6.39 -7.38 -4.75
N LEU A 169 7.33 -6.56 -4.27
CA LEU A 169 7.29 -5.95 -2.95
C LEU A 169 7.41 -4.44 -3.09
N THR A 170 6.61 -3.73 -2.30
CA THR A 170 6.58 -2.27 -2.28
C THR A 170 7.14 -1.79 -0.94
N ALA A 171 8.12 -0.89 -0.96
CA ALA A 171 8.67 -0.32 0.26
C ALA A 171 7.60 0.43 1.07
N ASN A 172 7.70 0.38 2.39
CA ASN A 172 6.74 0.97 3.34
C ASN A 172 5.32 0.37 3.31
N SER A 173 5.10 -0.73 2.60
CA SER A 173 3.83 -1.45 2.66
C SER A 173 3.79 -2.40 3.86
N VAL A 174 2.57 -2.79 4.24
CA VAL A 174 2.33 -3.83 5.25
C VAL A 174 1.66 -5.00 4.56
N ILE A 175 2.38 -6.11 4.45
CA ILE A 175 1.94 -7.33 3.78
C ILE A 175 1.48 -8.39 4.80
N PRO A 176 0.39 -9.11 4.54
CA PRO A 176 -0.05 -10.24 5.36
C PRO A 176 0.71 -11.54 5.01
N VAL A 177 1.02 -12.35 6.02
CA VAL A 177 1.58 -13.71 5.86
C VAL A 177 0.78 -14.67 6.71
N LYS A 178 0.59 -15.92 6.26
CA LYS A 178 -0.31 -16.87 6.91
C LYS A 178 0.48 -18.04 7.49
N ILE A 179 0.57 -18.09 8.81
CA ILE A 179 1.29 -19.16 9.51
C ILE A 179 0.30 -19.96 10.33
N GLN A 180 0.21 -21.27 10.08
CA GLN A 180 -0.71 -22.19 10.77
C GLN A 180 -2.17 -21.69 10.78
N GLY A 181 -2.62 -21.07 9.69
CA GLY A 181 -3.98 -20.52 9.57
C GLY A 181 -4.18 -19.14 10.22
N GLN A 182 -3.19 -18.60 10.92
CA GLN A 182 -3.24 -17.25 11.47
C GLN A 182 -2.52 -16.23 10.57
N THR A 183 -3.16 -15.09 10.32
CA THR A 183 -2.59 -14.03 9.48
C THR A 183 -1.79 -13.04 10.34
N PHE A 184 -0.49 -12.96 10.09
CA PHE A 184 0.42 -11.98 10.67
C PHE A 184 0.71 -10.86 9.67
N ARG A 185 1.17 -9.71 10.15
CA ARG A 185 1.47 -8.54 9.31
C ARG A 185 2.95 -8.19 9.40
N LEU A 186 3.61 -8.12 8.24
CA LEU A 186 5.00 -7.74 8.10
C LEU A 186 5.09 -6.38 7.39
N HIS A 187 5.89 -5.48 7.94
CA HIS A 187 6.19 -4.19 7.35
C HIS A 187 7.44 -4.29 6.48
N VAL A 188 7.32 -3.90 5.21
CA VAL A 188 8.44 -3.83 4.28
C VAL A 188 9.22 -2.55 4.56
N ARG A 189 10.42 -2.66 5.15
CA ARG A 189 11.21 -1.48 5.57
C ARG A 189 12.10 -0.98 4.45
N GLN A 190 12.89 -1.86 3.88
CA GLN A 190 13.90 -1.52 2.90
C GLN A 190 13.98 -2.61 1.84
N ILE A 191 14.15 -2.17 0.59
CA ILE A 191 14.36 -3.03 -0.57
C ILE A 191 15.64 -2.52 -1.23
N GLN A 192 16.61 -3.40 -1.42
CA GLN A 192 17.84 -3.15 -2.16
C GLN A 192 17.79 -4.02 -3.42
N ALA A 193 17.85 -3.36 -4.57
CA ALA A 193 17.98 -4.00 -5.88
C ALA A 193 19.45 -4.35 -6.15
#